data_AF-A0A101XZC7-F1
#
_entry.id   AF-A0A101XZC7-F1
#
_cell.length_a   1.000
_cell.length_b   1.000
_cell.length_c   1.000
_cell.angle_alpha   90.00
_cell.angle_beta   90.00
_cell.angle_gamma   90.00
#
_symmetry.space_group_name_H-M   'P 1'
#
loop_
_entity.id
_entity.type
_entity.pdbx_description
1 polymer ?
#
loop_
_entity_poly.entity_id
_entity_poly.type
_entity_poly.pdbx_seq_one_letter_code
_entity_poly.pdbx_strand_id
1 'polypeptide(L)'
;MADKLNEQQIKGKAATLRERLGGSIFGFPIHDDNPHSPYAVVVYAAGHYHVYPEAKDISFAALGVKTILEQLQKRGLAVNYTDAVRLISYEAQINAPDVTMRRLRDSQVDYSATEDGTELINGRGALKMAYFGMVDDKNPKCGQLMEQYYKLLASRRYGKTAAAIKQEVRKMNRDQAAGWIERTYAKYFKGEDITILELFQSL
;
A
#
# COMPACT_ATOMS: atom_id res chain seq x y z
N MET A 1 -29.68 8.20 12.33
CA MET A 1 -28.60 8.45 13.32
C MET A 1 -27.64 7.28 13.21
N ALA A 2 -26.41 7.51 12.77
CA ALA A 2 -25.42 6.44 12.62
C ALA A 2 -25.00 5.95 14.01
N ASP A 3 -25.12 4.65 14.21
CA ASP A 3 -24.79 3.93 15.44
C ASP A 3 -23.29 4.09 15.71
N LYS A 4 -22.91 5.06 16.54
CA LYS A 4 -21.51 5.24 16.95
C LYS A 4 -21.23 4.18 18.01
N LEU A 5 -20.23 3.31 17.81
CA LEU A 5 -19.66 2.57 18.94
C LEU A 5 -19.34 3.59 20.05
N ASN A 6 -19.67 3.22 21.28
CA ASN A 6 -19.31 4.00 22.45
C ASN A 6 -17.78 4.13 22.50
N GLU A 7 -17.26 5.32 22.81
CA GLU A 7 -15.82 5.59 22.92
C GLU A 7 -15.08 4.55 23.79
N GLN A 8 -15.76 4.01 24.81
CA GLN A 8 -15.24 2.95 25.65
C GLN A 8 -14.99 1.63 24.90
N GLN A 9 -15.87 1.27 23.95
CA GLN A 9 -15.68 0.08 23.11
C GLN A 9 -14.53 0.28 22.13
N ILE A 10 -14.38 1.49 21.57
CA ILE A 10 -13.25 1.86 20.70
C ILE A 10 -11.92 1.74 21.48
N LYS A 11 -11.86 2.29 22.70
CA LYS A 11 -10.69 2.16 23.58
C LYS A 11 -10.39 0.71 23.95
N GLY A 12 -11.43 -0.08 24.26
CA GLY A 12 -11.30 -1.51 24.57
C GLY A 12 -10.69 -2.28 23.40
N LYS A 13 -11.19 -2.06 22.18
CA LYS A 13 -10.62 -2.67 20.97
C LYS A 13 -9.17 -2.26 20.72
N ALA A 14 -8.85 -0.98 20.88
CA ALA A 14 -7.46 -0.50 20.78
C ALA A 14 -6.54 -1.14 21.83
N ALA A 15 -7.04 -1.42 23.03
CA ALA A 15 -6.30 -2.13 24.06
C ALA A 15 -5.98 -3.57 23.65
N THR A 16 -6.99 -4.32 23.19
CA THR A 16 -6.79 -5.68 22.66
C THR A 16 -5.79 -5.70 21.49
N LEU A 17 -5.86 -4.72 20.59
CA LEU A 17 -4.94 -4.62 19.46
C LEU A 17 -3.51 -4.33 19.91
N ARG A 18 -3.33 -3.46 20.91
CA ARG A 18 -2.01 -3.17 21.48
C ARG A 18 -1.38 -4.40 22.14
N GLU A 19 -2.16 -5.16 22.90
CA GLU A 19 -1.70 -6.39 23.54
C GLU A 19 -1.25 -7.43 22.51
N ARG A 20 -1.97 -7.54 21.39
CA ARG A 20 -1.69 -8.53 20.35
C ARG A 20 -0.60 -8.13 19.35
N LEU A 21 -0.55 -6.87 18.96
CA LEU A 21 0.24 -6.39 17.81
C LEU A 21 1.31 -5.36 18.20
N GLY A 22 1.35 -4.93 19.45
CA GLY A 22 2.16 -3.80 19.89
C GLY A 22 1.70 -2.48 19.26
N GLY A 23 2.61 -1.50 19.25
CA GLY A 23 2.36 -0.16 18.70
C GLY A 23 1.64 0.79 19.66
N SER A 24 1.42 2.01 19.19
CA SER A 24 0.83 3.11 19.96
C SER A 24 -0.21 3.92 19.19
N ILE A 25 -0.36 3.70 17.88
CA ILE A 25 -1.35 4.38 17.03
C ILE A 25 -2.13 3.31 16.29
N PHE A 26 -3.46 3.34 16.40
CA PHE A 26 -4.34 2.33 15.84
C PHE A 26 -5.38 2.99 14.95
N GLY A 27 -5.56 2.49 13.74
CA GLY A 27 -6.68 2.84 12.87
C GLY A 27 -7.44 1.58 12.51
N PHE A 28 -8.74 1.51 12.76
CA PHE A 28 -9.53 0.30 12.49
C PHE A 28 -11.01 0.65 12.24
N PRO A 29 -11.73 -0.16 11.44
CA PRO A 29 -13.16 0.03 11.26
C PRO A 29 -13.91 -0.22 12.57
N ILE A 30 -14.94 0.59 12.79
CA ILE A 30 -15.80 0.55 13.96
C ILE A 30 -16.66 -0.73 13.97
N HIS A 31 -17.03 -1.21 12.80
CA HIS A 31 -17.84 -2.40 12.58
C HIS A 31 -17.11 -3.33 11.60
N ASP A 32 -16.69 -4.49 12.10
CA ASP A 32 -15.77 -5.39 11.39
C ASP A 32 -16.42 -5.97 10.11
N ASP A 33 -17.73 -6.24 10.18
CA ASP A 33 -18.48 -6.88 9.08
C ASP A 33 -19.15 -5.89 8.13
N ASN A 34 -19.01 -4.57 8.34
CA ASN A 34 -19.61 -3.55 7.47
C ASN A 34 -18.58 -3.05 6.43
N PRO A 35 -18.77 -3.29 5.12
CA PRO A 35 -17.83 -2.86 4.07
C PRO A 35 -17.57 -1.35 4.04
N HIS A 36 -18.54 -0.54 4.47
CA HIS A 36 -18.44 0.92 4.51
C HIS A 36 -18.28 1.46 5.93
N SER A 37 -17.76 0.62 6.84
CA SER A 37 -17.57 1.01 8.24
C SER A 37 -16.63 2.22 8.35
N PRO A 38 -17.02 3.25 9.13
CA PRO A 38 -16.09 4.32 9.47
C PRO A 38 -14.93 3.78 10.31
N TYR A 39 -13.73 4.33 10.11
CA TYR A 39 -12.52 4.01 10.83
C TYR A 39 -12.36 4.95 12.02
N ALA A 40 -12.17 4.35 13.20
CA ALA A 40 -11.69 5.05 14.37
C ALA A 40 -10.17 5.14 14.32
N VAL A 41 -9.61 6.24 14.83
CA VAL A 41 -8.17 6.40 15.07
C VAL A 41 -7.95 6.60 16.57
N VAL A 42 -7.02 5.85 17.15
CA VAL A 42 -6.74 5.85 18.58
C VAL A 42 -5.24 5.95 18.82
N VAL A 43 -4.83 6.80 19.77
CA VAL A 43 -3.44 6.93 20.20
C VAL A 43 -3.33 6.50 21.66
N TYR A 44 -2.39 5.61 21.94
CA TYR A 44 -1.96 5.26 23.29
C TYR A 44 -0.76 6.10 23.68
N ALA A 45 -0.93 6.99 24.66
CA ALA A 45 0.12 7.86 25.17
C ALA A 45 -0.03 8.05 26.68
N ALA A 46 1.09 8.06 27.40
CA ALA A 46 1.14 8.29 28.85
C ALA A 46 0.17 7.41 29.68
N GLY A 47 -0.03 6.15 29.28
CA GLY A 47 -0.94 5.24 29.99
C GLY A 47 -2.40 5.32 29.55
N HIS A 48 -2.76 6.24 28.64
CA HIS A 48 -4.14 6.52 28.28
C HIS A 48 -4.40 6.33 26.78
N TYR A 49 -5.66 5.99 26.45
CA TYR A 49 -6.15 5.92 25.08
C TYR A 49 -6.92 7.19 24.73
N HIS A 50 -6.49 7.85 23.66
CA HIS A 50 -7.09 9.04 23.10
C HIS A 50 -7.74 8.69 21.76
N VAL A 51 -9.06 8.83 21.67
CA VAL A 51 -9.82 8.55 20.45
C VAL A 51 -9.91 9.84 19.64
N TYR A 52 -9.58 9.77 18.36
CA TYR A 52 -9.75 10.88 17.45
C TYR A 52 -11.26 11.16 17.28
N PRO A 53 -11.70 12.44 17.34
CA PRO A 53 -13.12 12.78 17.49
C PRO A 53 -13.98 12.42 16.27
N GLU A 54 -13.36 12.28 15.10
CA GLU A 54 -14.05 11.94 13.85
C GLU A 54 -13.66 10.55 13.36
N ALA A 55 -14.69 9.77 13.03
CA ALA A 55 -14.54 8.51 12.29
C ALA A 55 -15.18 8.66 10.91
N LYS A 56 -14.41 8.37 9.86
CA LYS A 56 -14.78 8.49 8.44
C LYS A 56 -14.17 7.33 7.67
N ASP A 57 -13.94 7.43 6.36
CA ASP A 57 -13.30 6.38 5.59
C ASP A 57 -11.82 6.14 5.95
N ILE A 58 -11.24 5.09 5.35
CA ILE A 58 -9.84 4.70 5.54
C ILE A 58 -8.85 5.80 5.14
N SER A 59 -9.18 6.64 4.16
CA SER A 59 -8.30 7.73 3.70
C SER A 59 -8.18 8.80 4.78
N PHE A 60 -9.31 9.11 5.43
CA PHE A 60 -9.33 10.01 6.57
C PHE A 60 -8.58 9.44 7.77
N ALA A 61 -8.72 8.13 8.04
CA ALA A 61 -7.95 7.46 9.08
C ALA A 61 -6.44 7.50 8.81
N ALA A 62 -6.02 7.23 7.58
CA ALA A 62 -4.61 7.33 7.16
C ALA A 62 -4.07 8.76 7.31
N LEU A 63 -4.88 9.77 6.97
CA LEU A 63 -4.54 11.17 7.19
C LEU A 63 -4.37 11.47 8.69
N GLY A 64 -5.30 11.01 9.53
CA GLY A 64 -5.21 11.16 10.99
C GLY A 64 -3.93 10.55 11.56
N VAL A 65 -3.62 9.31 11.17
CA VAL A 65 -2.36 8.63 11.54
C VAL A 65 -1.14 9.44 11.13
N LYS A 66 -1.10 9.91 9.88
CA LYS A 66 0.00 10.75 9.37
C LYS A 66 0.15 12.02 10.21
N THR A 67 -0.95 12.73 10.48
CA THR A 67 -0.93 13.95 11.30
C THR A 67 -0.42 13.66 12.71
N ILE A 68 -0.83 12.56 13.33
CA ILE A 68 -0.33 12.16 14.66
C ILE A 68 1.17 11.91 14.62
N LEU A 69 1.67 11.12 13.66
CA LEU A 69 3.10 10.86 13.51
C LEU A 69 3.92 12.14 13.34
N GLU A 70 3.49 13.03 12.45
CA GLU A 70 4.17 14.30 12.20
C GLU A 70 4.22 15.18 13.46
N GLN A 71 3.14 15.19 14.26
CA GLN A 71 3.11 15.95 15.51
C GLN A 71 4.02 15.35 16.59
N LEU A 72 4.10 14.02 16.70
CA LEU A 72 5.00 13.35 17.62
C LEU A 72 6.47 13.63 17.24
N GLN A 73 6.79 13.54 15.94
CA GLN A 73 8.13 13.83 15.41
C GLN A 73 8.53 15.29 15.64
N LYS A 74 7.63 16.25 15.41
CA LYS A 74 7.87 17.68 15.70
C LYS A 74 8.16 17.94 17.18
N ARG A 75 7.69 17.08 18.08
CA ARG A 75 7.95 17.14 19.52
C ARG A 75 9.19 16.35 19.94
N GLY A 76 9.99 15.86 18.99
CA GLY A 76 11.22 15.13 19.25
C GLY A 76 11.02 13.66 19.66
N LEU A 77 9.81 13.12 19.51
CA LEU A 77 9.57 11.70 19.78
C LEU A 77 9.98 10.87 18.55
N ALA A 78 10.88 9.92 18.76
CA ALA A 78 11.34 8.97 17.73
C ALA A 78 10.25 7.93 17.45
N VAL A 79 9.20 8.35 16.74
CA VAL A 79 8.07 7.50 16.35
C VAL A 79 8.11 7.32 14.84
N ASN A 80 8.18 6.08 14.39
CA ASN A 80 8.11 5.72 12.98
C ASN A 80 6.84 4.89 12.71
N TYR A 81 6.45 4.82 11.44
CA TYR A 81 5.21 4.16 11.04
C TYR A 81 5.24 2.66 11.38
N THR A 82 6.32 1.96 11.03
CA THR A 82 6.48 0.51 11.18
C THR A 82 6.26 0.05 12.61
N ASP A 83 6.87 0.72 13.58
CA ASP A 83 6.84 0.27 14.96
C ASP A 83 5.58 0.73 15.68
N ALA A 84 5.09 1.94 15.36
CA ALA A 84 4.04 2.60 16.13
C ALA A 84 2.63 2.40 15.59
N VAL A 85 2.47 2.21 14.26
CA VAL A 85 1.15 2.26 13.63
C VAL A 85 0.61 0.86 13.34
N ARG A 86 -0.66 0.66 13.67
CA ARG A 86 -1.47 -0.48 13.25
C ARG A 86 -2.73 0.03 12.55
N LEU A 87 -2.68 0.13 11.23
CA LEU A 87 -3.85 0.43 10.39
C LEU A 87 -4.43 -0.89 9.90
N ILE A 88 -5.65 -1.21 10.34
CA ILE A 88 -6.25 -2.54 10.24
C ILE A 88 -7.53 -2.44 9.41
N SER A 89 -7.67 -3.32 8.44
CA SER A 89 -8.89 -3.55 7.66
C SER A 89 -9.26 -5.03 7.77
N TYR A 90 -10.56 -5.35 7.86
CA TYR A 90 -11.03 -6.74 7.79
C TYR A 90 -11.52 -7.07 6.39
N GLU A 91 -11.87 -8.33 6.16
CA GLU A 91 -12.29 -8.85 4.87
C GLU A 91 -13.43 -8.03 4.25
N ALA A 92 -14.42 -7.61 5.05
CA ALA A 92 -15.54 -6.81 4.57
C ALA A 92 -15.09 -5.46 3.98
N GLN A 93 -14.13 -4.77 4.60
CA GLN A 93 -13.63 -3.50 4.08
C GLN A 93 -12.68 -3.72 2.90
N ILE A 94 -11.83 -4.74 2.93
CA ILE A 94 -10.92 -5.07 1.81
C ILE A 94 -11.71 -5.39 0.53
N ASN A 95 -12.87 -6.02 0.68
CA ASN A 95 -13.76 -6.38 -0.42
C ASN A 95 -14.86 -5.36 -0.71
N ALA A 96 -14.86 -4.21 -0.03
CA ALA A 96 -15.83 -3.15 -0.29
C ALA A 96 -15.74 -2.64 -1.74
N PRO A 97 -16.85 -2.21 -2.36
CA PRO A 97 -16.87 -1.60 -3.68
C PRO A 97 -16.32 -0.16 -3.64
N ASP A 98 -15.17 0.04 -3.01
CA ASP A 98 -14.48 1.31 -2.86
C ASP A 98 -13.18 1.30 -3.68
N VAL A 99 -12.90 2.38 -4.42
CA VAL A 99 -11.74 2.44 -5.33
C VAL A 99 -10.43 2.40 -4.56
N THR A 100 -10.37 3.02 -3.37
CA THR A 100 -9.17 3.03 -2.52
C THR A 100 -8.93 1.64 -1.95
N MET A 101 -9.95 0.97 -1.41
CA MET A 101 -9.83 -0.41 -0.90
C MET A 101 -9.50 -1.40 -2.02
N ARG A 102 -10.11 -1.26 -3.20
CA ARG A 102 -9.77 -2.07 -4.38
C ARG A 102 -8.30 -1.92 -4.74
N ARG A 103 -7.80 -0.68 -4.82
CA ARG A 103 -6.38 -0.40 -5.08
C ARG A 103 -5.46 -0.97 -4.00
N LEU A 104 -5.83 -0.88 -2.73
CA LEU A 104 -5.08 -1.47 -1.61
C LEU A 104 -5.01 -2.99 -1.74
N ARG A 105 -6.14 -3.65 -2.01
CA ARG A 105 -6.18 -5.10 -2.23
C ARG A 105 -5.35 -5.50 -3.45
N ASP A 106 -5.51 -4.81 -4.57
CA ASP A 106 -4.77 -5.10 -5.80
C ASP A 106 -3.25 -4.83 -5.59
N SER A 107 -2.87 -3.92 -4.69
CA SER A 107 -1.49 -3.68 -4.26
C SER A 107 -0.93 -4.77 -3.34
N GLN A 108 -1.74 -5.47 -2.53
CA GLN A 108 -1.26 -6.65 -1.80
C GLN A 108 -0.82 -7.77 -2.75
N VAL A 109 -1.48 -7.87 -3.92
CA VAL A 109 -1.07 -8.80 -4.98
C VAL A 109 0.26 -8.37 -5.64
N ASP A 110 0.81 -7.20 -5.30
CA ASP A 110 2.15 -6.76 -5.70
C ASP A 110 3.25 -7.19 -4.70
N TYR A 111 2.89 -7.93 -3.65
CA TYR A 111 3.79 -8.57 -2.70
C TYR A 111 3.63 -10.09 -2.72
N SER A 112 4.68 -10.82 -2.38
CA SER A 112 4.68 -12.26 -2.10
C SER A 112 5.11 -12.49 -0.66
N ALA A 113 4.41 -13.39 0.04
CA ALA A 113 4.84 -13.85 1.35
C ALA A 113 5.97 -14.88 1.18
N THR A 114 7.04 -14.72 1.95
CA THR A 114 8.09 -15.73 2.11
C THR A 114 7.69 -16.77 3.16
N GLU A 115 8.41 -17.89 3.24
CA GLU A 115 8.12 -18.96 4.21
C GLU A 115 8.22 -18.50 5.67
N ASP A 116 8.98 -17.44 5.95
CA ASP A 116 9.09 -16.82 7.27
C ASP A 116 8.02 -15.74 7.55
N GLY A 117 7.12 -15.51 6.60
CA GLY A 117 6.04 -14.53 6.69
C GLY A 117 6.44 -13.10 6.32
N THR A 118 7.67 -12.86 5.84
CA THR A 118 8.08 -11.56 5.32
C THR A 118 7.43 -11.30 3.96
N GLU A 119 6.71 -10.18 3.82
CA GLU A 119 6.18 -9.72 2.54
C GLU A 119 7.29 -9.05 1.72
N LEU A 120 7.66 -9.65 0.59
CA LEU A 120 8.59 -9.08 -0.37
C LEU A 120 7.83 -8.54 -1.57
N ILE A 121 8.29 -7.43 -2.14
CA ILE A 121 7.74 -6.95 -3.40
C ILE A 121 7.96 -8.01 -4.49
N ASN A 122 6.91 -8.43 -5.18
CA ASN A 122 7.03 -9.40 -6.26
C ASN A 122 7.43 -8.71 -7.57
N GLY A 123 7.74 -9.48 -8.62
CA GLY A 123 8.26 -8.90 -9.87
C GLY A 123 7.30 -7.88 -10.52
N ARG A 124 5.99 -8.10 -10.39
CA ARG A 124 4.98 -7.16 -10.87
C ARG A 124 4.95 -5.88 -10.04
N GLY A 125 5.04 -6.00 -8.71
CA GLY A 125 5.15 -4.87 -7.80
C GLY A 125 6.39 -4.03 -8.06
N ALA A 126 7.54 -4.67 -8.29
CA ALA A 126 8.79 -3.99 -8.60
C ALA A 126 8.68 -3.13 -9.87
N LEU A 127 7.98 -3.60 -10.91
CA LEU A 127 7.74 -2.83 -12.12
C LEU A 127 6.81 -1.64 -11.91
N LYS A 128 5.72 -1.80 -11.16
CA LYS A 128 4.83 -0.68 -10.82
C LYS A 128 5.56 0.38 -10.01
N MET A 129 6.33 -0.05 -9.00
CA MET A 129 7.15 0.83 -8.18
C MET A 129 8.18 1.59 -9.04
N ALA A 130 8.88 0.90 -9.94
CA ALA A 130 9.84 1.53 -10.84
C ALA A 130 9.19 2.48 -11.84
N TYR A 131 8.01 2.17 -12.36
CA TYR A 131 7.30 3.11 -13.22
C TYR A 131 6.93 4.39 -12.46
N PHE A 132 6.37 4.27 -11.24
CA PHE A 132 6.02 5.44 -10.43
C PHE A 132 7.26 6.23 -10.01
N GLY A 133 8.32 5.57 -9.54
CA GLY A 133 9.57 6.26 -9.21
C GLY A 133 10.24 6.93 -10.41
N MET A 134 10.09 6.38 -11.62
CA MET A 134 10.57 7.02 -12.85
C MET A 134 9.76 8.29 -13.20
N VAL A 135 8.43 8.25 -13.07
CA VAL A 135 7.54 9.34 -13.49
C VAL A 135 7.43 10.44 -12.43
N ASP A 136 7.21 10.06 -11.19
CA ASP A 136 6.94 10.96 -10.07
C ASP A 136 8.24 11.53 -9.50
N ASP A 137 9.19 10.64 -9.18
CA ASP A 137 10.43 11.01 -8.48
C ASP A 137 11.60 11.28 -9.43
N LYS A 138 11.41 11.07 -10.74
CA LYS A 138 12.46 11.13 -11.78
C LYS A 138 13.69 10.28 -11.42
N ASN A 139 13.48 9.17 -10.72
CA ASN A 139 14.57 8.33 -10.24
C ASN A 139 15.26 7.60 -11.42
N PRO A 140 16.58 7.81 -11.64
CA PRO A 140 17.27 7.25 -12.79
C PRO A 140 17.38 5.72 -12.75
N LYS A 141 17.50 5.10 -11.57
CA LYS A 141 17.54 3.63 -11.42
C LYS A 141 16.19 3.02 -11.81
N CYS A 142 15.11 3.64 -11.37
CA CYS A 142 13.75 3.26 -11.77
C CYS A 142 13.56 3.37 -13.30
N GLY A 143 14.10 4.43 -13.92
CA GLY A 143 14.12 4.58 -15.36
C GLY A 143 14.93 3.50 -16.10
N GLN A 144 16.07 3.09 -15.54
CA GLN A 144 16.90 2.00 -16.07
C GLN A 144 16.16 0.65 -15.99
N LEU A 145 15.52 0.35 -14.86
CA LEU A 145 14.72 -0.87 -14.73
C LEU A 145 13.61 -0.92 -15.78
N MET A 146 12.85 0.16 -15.93
CA MET A 146 11.77 0.23 -16.93
C MET A 146 12.31 0.06 -18.35
N GLU A 147 13.50 0.59 -18.63
CA GLU A 147 14.14 0.40 -19.93
C GLU A 147 14.53 -1.07 -20.19
N GLN A 148 15.05 -1.77 -19.19
CA GLN A 148 15.32 -3.20 -19.29
C GLN A 148 14.03 -4.00 -19.48
N TYR A 149 12.97 -3.63 -18.77
CA TYR A 149 11.65 -4.23 -18.96
C TYR A 149 11.12 -4.07 -20.39
N TYR A 150 11.26 -2.89 -20.99
CA TYR A 150 10.86 -2.67 -22.38
C TYR A 150 11.70 -3.49 -23.38
N LYS A 151 12.99 -3.65 -23.13
CA LYS A 151 13.87 -4.53 -23.94
C LYS A 151 13.43 -5.98 -23.85
N LEU A 152 13.06 -6.43 -22.65
CA LEU A 152 12.60 -7.78 -22.40
C LEU A 152 11.23 -8.06 -23.04
N LEU A 153 10.30 -7.09 -23.01
CA LEU A 153 9.04 -7.20 -23.76
C LEU A 153 9.29 -7.29 -25.27
N ALA A 154 10.19 -6.46 -25.80
CA ALA A 154 10.54 -6.51 -27.22
C ALA A 154 11.11 -7.87 -27.63
N SER A 155 12.00 -8.46 -26.82
CA SER A 155 12.56 -9.80 -27.09
C SER A 155 11.51 -10.91 -26.98
N ARG A 156 10.50 -10.75 -26.12
CA ARG A 156 9.36 -11.67 -25.97
C ARG A 156 8.23 -11.45 -26.99
N ARG A 157 8.56 -10.86 -28.15
CA ARG A 157 7.63 -10.66 -29.28
C ARG A 157 6.40 -9.83 -28.91
N TYR A 158 6.56 -8.79 -28.11
CA TYR A 158 5.49 -7.80 -27.85
C TYR A 158 4.95 -7.16 -29.14
N GLY A 159 5.74 -7.14 -30.21
CA GLY A 159 5.35 -6.58 -31.51
C GLY A 159 5.76 -5.12 -31.71
N LYS A 160 6.51 -4.54 -30.76
CA LYS A 160 7.13 -3.21 -30.87
C LYS A 160 8.56 -3.24 -30.36
N THR A 161 9.38 -2.28 -30.80
CA THR A 161 10.73 -2.07 -30.25
C THR A 161 10.64 -1.47 -28.85
N ALA A 162 11.69 -1.64 -28.04
CA ALA A 162 11.75 -1.03 -26.70
C ALA A 162 11.52 0.48 -26.71
N ALA A 163 12.05 1.19 -27.72
CA ALA A 163 11.82 2.62 -27.90
C ALA A 163 10.35 2.95 -28.18
N ALA A 164 9.67 2.17 -29.04
CA ALA A 164 8.26 2.35 -29.33
C ALA A 164 7.37 2.03 -28.11
N ILE A 165 7.73 1.00 -27.32
CA ILE A 165 7.06 0.69 -26.05
C ILE A 165 7.22 1.85 -25.06
N LYS A 166 8.44 2.39 -24.91
CA LYS A 166 8.71 3.55 -24.05
C LYS A 166 7.84 4.76 -24.42
N GLN A 167 7.64 5.02 -25.73
CA GLN A 167 6.77 6.10 -26.20
C GLN A 167 5.28 5.82 -25.98
N GLU A 168 4.86 4.56 -26.08
CA GLU A 168 3.49 4.14 -25.75
C GLU A 168 3.19 4.40 -24.27
N VAL A 169 4.07 3.92 -23.38
CA VAL A 169 3.89 4.02 -21.93
C VAL A 169 3.97 5.47 -21.43
N ARG A 170 4.78 6.33 -22.06
CA ARG A 170 4.86 7.77 -21.74
C ARG A 170 3.54 8.53 -21.93
N LYS A 171 2.63 8.02 -22.75
CA LYS A 171 1.31 8.63 -23.00
C LYS A 171 0.25 8.16 -22.02
N MET A 172 0.57 7.20 -21.16
CA MET A 172 -0.35 6.63 -20.19
C MET A 172 -0.34 7.44 -18.90
N ASN A 173 -1.52 7.61 -18.30
CA ASN A 173 -1.61 8.03 -16.90
C ASN A 173 -1.29 6.87 -15.95
N ARG A 174 -1.23 7.16 -14.64
CA ARG A 174 -0.84 6.21 -13.60
C ARG A 174 -1.65 4.90 -13.64
N ASP A 175 -2.98 5.01 -13.72
CA ASP A 175 -3.87 3.85 -13.74
C ASP A 175 -3.74 3.04 -15.05
N GLN A 176 -3.61 3.73 -16.18
CA GLN A 176 -3.40 3.10 -17.49
C GLN A 176 -2.09 2.33 -17.53
N ALA A 177 -1.02 2.91 -17.00
CA ALA A 177 0.30 2.29 -16.95
C ALA A 177 0.31 1.09 -15.99
N ALA A 178 -0.31 1.20 -14.81
CA ALA A 178 -0.44 0.08 -13.87
C ALA A 178 -1.17 -1.10 -14.53
N GLY A 179 -2.32 -0.86 -15.15
CA GLY A 179 -3.05 -1.92 -15.86
C GLY A 179 -2.28 -2.46 -17.09
N TRP A 180 -1.49 -1.63 -17.76
CA TRP A 180 -0.62 -2.08 -18.85
C TRP A 180 0.51 -2.98 -18.35
N ILE A 181 1.15 -2.64 -17.22
CA ILE A 181 2.15 -3.48 -16.56
C ILE A 181 1.53 -4.82 -16.18
N GLU A 182 0.37 -4.83 -15.54
CA GLU A 182 -0.32 -6.08 -15.16
C GLU A 182 -0.57 -6.99 -16.36
N ARG A 183 -1.15 -6.46 -17.44
CA ARG A 183 -1.45 -7.24 -18.66
C ARG A 183 -0.19 -7.76 -19.34
N THR A 184 0.84 -6.93 -19.45
CA THR A 184 2.10 -7.32 -20.11
C THR A 184 2.89 -8.31 -19.27
N TYR A 185 2.91 -8.11 -17.95
CA TYR A 185 3.50 -9.05 -17.01
C TYR A 185 2.85 -10.44 -17.12
N ALA A 186 1.53 -10.50 -16.95
CA ALA A 186 0.78 -11.75 -17.01
C ALA A 186 0.96 -12.47 -18.35
N LYS A 187 0.93 -11.72 -19.47
CA LYS A 187 1.02 -12.29 -20.81
C LYS A 187 2.41 -12.80 -21.16
N TYR A 188 3.46 -12.02 -20.87
CA TYR A 188 4.80 -12.30 -21.37
C TYR A 188 5.70 -12.96 -20.34
N PHE A 189 5.41 -12.86 -19.05
CA PHE A 189 6.30 -13.35 -17.98
C PHE A 189 5.76 -14.54 -17.20
N LYS A 190 4.45 -14.82 -17.22
CA LYS A 190 3.85 -16.06 -16.68
C LYS A 190 4.38 -16.51 -15.30
N GLY A 191 4.74 -15.58 -14.41
CA GLY A 191 5.28 -15.89 -13.07
C GLY A 191 6.81 -16.00 -12.99
N GLU A 192 7.55 -15.57 -14.02
CA GLU A 192 9.02 -15.41 -13.98
C GLU A 192 9.43 -14.16 -13.18
N ASP A 193 9.03 -14.12 -11.91
CA ASP A 193 9.28 -13.02 -10.98
C ASP A 193 10.78 -12.81 -10.74
N ILE A 194 11.54 -13.91 -10.69
CA ILE A 194 12.99 -13.92 -10.46
C ILE A 194 13.72 -13.04 -11.48
N THR A 195 13.38 -13.17 -12.78
CA THR A 195 14.02 -12.41 -13.85
C THR A 195 13.88 -10.90 -13.65
N ILE A 196 12.75 -10.44 -13.13
CA ILE A 196 12.49 -9.01 -12.90
C ILE A 196 13.14 -8.54 -11.59
N LEU A 197 13.12 -9.37 -10.56
CA LEU A 197 13.73 -9.06 -9.28
C LEU A 197 15.27 -9.05 -9.36
N GLU A 198 15.88 -9.91 -10.16
CA GLU A 198 17.32 -9.88 -10.44
C GLU A 198 17.72 -8.57 -11.15
N LEU A 199 16.93 -8.13 -12.12
CA LEU A 199 17.14 -6.81 -12.75
C LEU A 199 17.07 -5.69 -11.69
N PHE A 200 16.15 -5.79 -10.74
CA PHE A 200 16.02 -4.81 -9.66
C PHE A 200 17.22 -4.79 -8.71
N GLN A 201 17.77 -5.95 -8.36
CA GLN A 201 18.93 -6.06 -7.49
C GLN A 201 20.24 -5.63 -8.17
N SER A 202 20.31 -5.70 -9.49
CA SER A 202 21.52 -5.39 -10.27
C SER A 202 21.74 -3.89 -10.55
N LEU A 203 20.83 -3.00 -10.12
CA LEU A 203 20.82 -1.55 -10.40
C LEU A 203 21.20 -0.68 -9.20
#